data_AF-Q835C8-F1
#
_entry.id   AF-Q835C8-F1
#
_cell.length_a   1.000
_cell.length_b   1.000
_cell.length_c   1.000
_cell.angle_alpha   90.00
_cell.angle_beta   90.00
_cell.angle_gamma   90.00
#
_symmetry.space_group_name_H-M   'P 1'
#
loop_
_entity.id
_entity.type
_entity.pdbx_description
1 polymer ?
#
loop_
_entity_poly.entity_id
_entity_poly.type
_entity_poly.pdbx_seq_one_letter_code
_entity_poly.pdbx_strand_id
1 'polypeptide(L)' 'MDFKPAKLSELENFDGKHVIILVSNGQTKVADLPEHGIVEVISHAGKVTFIEQKIKEKF' A
#
# COMPACT_ATOMS: atom_id res chain seq x y z
N MET A 1 13.61 3.57 3.29
CA MET A 1 12.91 3.86 2.03
C MET A 1 12.07 5.10 2.24
N ASP A 2 12.16 6.06 1.33
CA ASP A 2 11.47 7.33 1.45
C ASP A 2 10.24 7.32 0.52
N PHE A 3 9.06 7.54 1.09
CA PHE A 3 7.78 7.42 0.37
C PHE A 3 7.35 8.79 -0.14
N LYS A 4 7.32 8.94 -1.46
CA LYS A 4 6.87 10.16 -2.12
C LYS A 4 5.35 10.09 -2.36
N PRO A 5 4.61 11.20 -2.20
CA PRO A 5 3.21 11.25 -2.58
C PRO A 5 3.06 11.00 -4.09
N ALA A 6 2.08 10.20 -4.47
CA ALA A 6 1.72 9.98 -5.87
C ALA A 6 0.20 10.09 -6.01
N LYS A 7 -0.27 10.53 -7.18
CA LYS A 7 -1.71 10.45 -7.50
C LYS A 7 -2.04 9.06 -8.00
N LEU A 8 -3.29 8.63 -7.77
CA LEU A 8 -3.78 7.34 -8.27
C LEU A 8 -3.66 7.26 -9.81
N SER A 9 -3.86 8.38 -10.52
CA SER A 9 -3.71 8.49 -11.97
C SER A 9 -2.28 8.30 -12.47
N GLU A 10 -1.28 8.41 -11.59
CA GLU A 10 0.13 8.25 -11.94
C GLU A 10 0.59 6.79 -11.81
N LEU A 11 -0.30 5.89 -11.35
CA LEU A 11 0.05 4.47 -11.13
C LEU A 11 0.51 3.77 -12.41
N GLU A 12 -0.06 4.13 -13.55
CA GLU A 12 0.32 3.60 -14.86
C GLU A 12 1.80 3.91 -15.20
N ASN A 13 2.36 5.01 -14.66
CA ASN A 13 3.76 5.39 -14.90
C ASN A 13 4.76 4.53 -14.12
N PHE A 14 4.29 3.69 -13.21
CA PHE A 14 5.13 2.77 -12.42
C PHE A 14 5.09 1.33 -12.95
N ASP A 15 4.32 1.06 -14.00
CA ASP A 15 4.33 -0.25 -14.63
C ASP A 15 5.75 -0.58 -15.14
N GLY A 16 6.17 -1.82 -14.91
CA GLY A 16 7.53 -2.29 -15.20
C GLY A 16 8.66 -1.71 -14.32
N LYS A 17 8.37 -0.85 -13.34
CA LYS A 17 9.38 -0.32 -12.40
C LYS A 17 9.42 -1.10 -11.09
N HIS A 18 10.61 -1.18 -10.50
CA HIS A 18 10.81 -1.75 -9.17
C HIS A 18 10.43 -0.72 -8.10
N VAL A 19 9.16 -0.70 -7.68
CA VAL A 19 8.66 0.23 -6.66
C VAL A 19 7.75 -0.47 -5.64
N ILE A 20 7.65 0.10 -4.44
CA ILE A 20 6.59 -0.19 -3.47
C ILE A 20 5.53 0.88 -3.59
N ILE A 21 4.27 0.46 -3.81
CA ILE A 21 3.11 1.35 -3.81
C ILE A 21 2.32 1.09 -2.52
N LEU A 22 2.12 2.13 -1.72
CA LEU A 22 1.30 2.11 -0.52
C LEU A 22 0.00 2.86 -0.78
N VAL A 23 -1.13 2.15 -0.67
CA VAL A 23 -2.47 2.74 -0.74
C VAL A 23 -3.11 2.61 0.63
N SER A 24 -3.40 3.74 1.28
CA SER A 24 -4.02 3.77 2.61
C SER A 24 -4.92 4.99 2.76
N ASN A 25 -6.15 4.78 3.21
CA ASN A 25 -7.15 5.84 3.43
C ASN A 25 -7.31 6.80 2.23
N GLY A 26 -7.32 6.24 1.01
CA GLY A 26 -7.43 7.02 -0.24
C GLY A 26 -6.17 7.79 -0.64
N GLN A 27 -5.09 7.71 0.15
CA GLN A 27 -3.80 8.28 -0.19
C GLN A 27 -2.90 7.23 -0.84
N THR A 28 -2.12 7.67 -1.83
CA THR A 28 -1.14 6.82 -2.51
C THR A 28 0.26 7.39 -2.28
N LYS A 29 1.20 6.53 -1.92
CA LYS A 29 2.62 6.86 -1.80
C LYS A 29 3.47 5.81 -2.49
N VAL A 30 4.60 6.22 -3.04
CA VAL A 30 5.50 5.34 -3.81
C VAL A 30 6.93 5.49 -3.31
N ALA A 31 7.65 4.37 -3.21
CA ALA A 31 9.07 4.34 -2.91
C ALA A 31 9.79 3.44 -3.91
N ASP A 32 10.95 3.85 -4.37
CA ASP A 32 11.80 3.04 -5.25
C ASP A 32 12.41 1.87 -4.46
N LEU A 33 12.38 0.68 -5.06
CA LEU A 33 13.11 -0.50 -4.57
C LEU A 33 14.56 -0.46 -5.09
N PRO A 34 15.49 -1.14 -4.39
CA PRO A 34 16.84 -1.32 -4.89
C PRO A 34 16.81 -2.13 -6.21
N GLU A 35 17.79 -1.89 -7.08
CA GLU A 35 17.93 -2.59 -8.37
C GLU A 35 18.13 -4.10 -8.18
N HIS A 36 18.73 -4.51 -7.06
CA HIS A 36 18.97 -5.90 -6.69
C HIS A 36 18.66 -6.15 -5.22
N GLY A 37 18.00 -7.27 -4.92
CA GLY A 37 17.68 -7.66 -3.55
C GLY A 37 16.65 -8.79 -3.49
N ILE A 38 16.35 -9.24 -2.28
CA ILE A 38 15.28 -10.21 -2.00
C ILE A 38 14.08 -9.42 -1.48
N VAL A 39 12.92 -9.59 -2.12
CA VAL A 39 11.64 -9.04 -1.64
C VAL A 39 10.87 -10.18 -0.97
N GLU A 40 10.65 -10.08 0.33
CA GLU A 40 9.78 -10.99 1.07
C GLU A 40 8.37 -10.38 1.15
N VAL A 41 7.37 -11.07 0.60
CA VAL A 41 5.98 -10.61 0.61
C VAL A 41 5.22 -11.32 1.74
N ILE A 42 4.94 -10.59 2.81
CA ILE A 42 4.13 -11.08 3.93
C ILE A 42 2.74 -10.47 3.84
N SER A 43 1.71 -11.29 3.63
CA SER A 43 0.32 -10.85 3.59
C SER A 43 -0.38 -11.08 4.94
N HIS A 44 -1.14 -10.08 5.37
CA HIS A 44 -1.98 -10.13 6.58
C HIS A 44 -3.44 -9.79 6.24
N ALA A 45 -3.98 -10.42 5.19
CA ALA A 45 -5.39 -10.31 4.82
C ALA A 45 -6.30 -10.62 6.03
N GLY A 46 -7.25 -9.73 6.32
CA GLY A 46 -8.24 -9.91 7.39
C GLY A 46 -7.79 -9.51 8.81
N LYS A 47 -6.55 -9.06 9.04
CA LYS A 47 -6.13 -8.55 10.37
C LYS A 47 -6.57 -7.12 10.66
N VAL A 48 -6.99 -6.37 9.65
CA VAL A 48 -7.46 -4.98 9.79
C VAL A 48 -8.99 -5.02 9.83
N THR A 49 -9.56 -5.04 11.04
CA THR A 49 -11.00 -4.89 11.24
C THR A 49 -11.38 -3.42 11.12
N PHE A 50 -12.30 -3.09 10.21
CA PHE A 50 -12.90 -1.76 10.16
C PHE A 50 -13.62 -1.47 11.49
N ILE A 51 -13.32 -0.34 12.12
CA ILE A 51 -13.95 0.04 13.41
C ILE A 51 -15.48 0.08 13.30
N GLU A 52 -16.01 0.45 12.12
CA GLU A 52 -17.46 0.41 11.84
C GLU A 52 -18.10 -0.98 12.05
N GLN A 53 -17.40 -2.08 11.71
CA GLN A 53 -17.92 -3.43 11.94
C GLN A 53 -17.99 -3.78 13.43
N LYS A 54 -16.99 -3.39 14.22
CA LYS A 54 -17.00 -3.60 15.68
C LYS A 54 -18.07 -2.78 16.40
N ILE A 55 -18.49 -1.64 15.84
CA ILE A 55 -19.57 -0.83 16.38
C ILE A 55 -20.90 -1.52 16.08
N LYS A 56 -21.14 -1.97 14.84
CA LYS A 56 -22.39 -2.68 14.47
C LYS A 56 -22.62 -4.01 15.19
N GLU A 57 -21.57 -4.69 15.64
CA GLU A 57 -21.71 -5.93 16.45
C GLU A 57 -21.98 -5.66 17.94
N LYS A 58 -21.78 -4.42 18.41
CA LYS A 58 -21.97 -4.03 19.82
C LYS A 58 -23.30 -3.34 20.11
N PHE A 59 -24.09 -3.03 19.09
CA PHE A 59 -25.41 -2.41 19.18
C PHE A 59 -26.43 -3.30 18.46
#